data_AF-A0A2G5B581-F1
#
_entry.id   AF-A0A2G5B581-F1
#
_cell.length_a   1.000
_cell.length_b   1.000
_cell.length_c   1.000
_cell.angle_alpha   90.00
_cell.angle_beta   90.00
_cell.angle_gamma   90.00
#
_symmetry.space_group_name_H-M   'P 1'
#
loop_
_entity.id
_entity.type
_entity.pdbx_description
1 polymer ?
#
loop_
_entity_poly.entity_id
_entity_poly.type
_entity_poly.pdbx_seq_one_letter_code
_entity_poly.pdbx_strand_id
1 'polypeptide(L)' 'AQKRRRRTQACEYCHTKKVKCEGEGLRCINCIKNDVQCVWGQKRKRGPKP' A
#
# COMPACT_ATOMS: atom_id res chain seq x y z
N ALA A 1 -1.82 -22.45 9.05
CA ALA A 1 -2.20 -21.02 9.21
C ALA A 1 -1.40 -20.17 8.24
N GLN A 2 -2.03 -19.60 7.21
CA GLN A 2 -1.32 -18.76 6.23
C GLN A 2 -0.80 -17.51 6.94
N LYS A 3 0.52 -17.46 7.18
CA LYS A 3 1.20 -16.32 7.81
C LYS A 3 0.81 -15.06 7.05
N ARG A 4 0.00 -14.21 7.68
CA ARG A 4 -0.29 -12.85 7.18
C ARG A 4 1.05 -12.13 7.10
N ARG A 5 1.66 -12.11 5.92
CA ARG A 5 2.85 -11.29 5.65
C ARG A 5 2.39 -9.84 5.77
N ARG A 6 2.48 -9.27 6.98
CA ARG A 6 2.23 -7.85 7.22
C ARG A 6 3.23 -7.09 6.36
N ARG A 7 2.78 -6.53 5.24
CA ARG A 7 3.55 -5.51 4.53
C ARG A 7 3.69 -4.33 5.46
N THR A 8 4.92 -3.90 5.70
CA THR A 8 5.26 -2.73 6.53
C THR A 8 4.80 -1.41 5.92
N GLN A 9 4.32 -1.42 4.67
CA GLN A 9 3.88 -0.23 3.94
C GLN A 9 2.47 -0.39 3.37
N ALA A 10 1.67 0.67 3.55
CA ALA A 10 0.42 0.84 2.84
C ALA A 10 0.66 1.05 1.33
N CYS A 11 -0.31 0.69 0.50
CA CYS A 11 -0.32 1.11 -0.90
C CYS A 11 -0.54 2.62 -1.02
N GLU A 12 -0.20 3.21 -2.17
CA GLU A 12 -0.33 4.65 -2.41
C GLU A 12 -1.76 5.14 -2.21
N TYR A 13 -2.75 4.38 -2.68
CA TYR A 13 -4.16 4.73 -2.48
C TYR A 13 -4.52 4.86 -1.00
N CYS A 14 -4.20 3.84 -0.19
CA CYS A 14 -4.47 3.87 1.25
C CYS A 14 -3.64 4.93 1.97
N HIS A 15 -2.41 5.17 1.53
CA HIS A 15 -1.53 6.19 2.08
C HIS A 15 -2.07 7.60 1.83
N THR A 16 -2.50 7.91 0.59
CA THR A 16 -3.10 9.19 0.21
C THR A 16 -4.46 9.40 0.89
N LYS A 17 -5.29 8.36 0.96
CA LYS A 17 -6.58 8.39 1.67
C LYS A 17 -6.43 8.37 3.20
N LYS A 18 -5.22 8.13 3.73
CA LYS A 18 -4.95 7.93 5.17
C LYS A 18 -5.86 6.88 5.82
N VAL A 19 -6.14 5.79 5.10
CA VAL A 19 -6.97 4.68 5.58
C VAL A 19 -6.12 3.46 5.87
N LYS A 20 -6.63 2.56 6.73
CA LYS A 20 -5.95 1.30 7.05
C LYS A 20 -5.76 0.46 5.78
N CYS A 21 -4.51 0.09 5.49
CA CYS A 21 -4.18 -0.82 4.41
C CYS A 21 -3.97 -2.22 4.96
N GLU A 22 -4.88 -3.15 4.65
CA GLU A 22 -4.74 -4.54 5.12
C GLU A 22 -3.54 -5.26 4.48
N GLY A 23 -3.01 -4.75 3.35
CA GLY A 23 -1.72 -5.17 2.82
C GLY A 23 -1.64 -6.66 2.45
N GLU A 24 -2.78 -7.29 2.18
CA GLU A 24 -2.86 -8.71 1.81
C GLU A 24 -2.75 -8.91 0.29
N GLY A 25 -1.87 -9.82 -0.14
CA GLY A 25 -1.77 -10.27 -1.52
C GLY A 25 -1.29 -9.22 -2.55
N LEU A 26 -1.81 -9.36 -3.77
CA LEU A 26 -1.50 -8.52 -4.94
C LEU A 26 -2.31 -7.22 -5.02
N ARG A 27 -3.42 -7.07 -4.26
CA ARG A 27 -4.28 -5.87 -4.17
C ARG A 27 -4.89 -5.78 -2.77
N CYS A 28 -4.85 -4.58 -2.20
CA CYS A 28 -5.44 -4.31 -0.89
C CYS A 28 -6.98 -4.44 -0.97
N ILE A 29 -7.66 -4.88 0.10
CA ILE A 29 -9.14 -5.02 0.13
C ILE A 29 -9.83 -3.72 -0.28
N ASN A 30 -9.33 -2.58 0.21
CA ASN A 30 -9.90 -1.27 -0.12
C ASN A 30 -9.77 -0.95 -1.62
N CYS A 31 -8.67 -1.39 -2.21
CA CYS A 31 -8.34 -1.16 -3.61
C CYS A 31 -9.18 -2.07 -4.52
N ILE A 32 -9.44 -3.30 -4.08
CA ILE A 32 -10.37 -4.23 -4.74
C ILE A 32 -11.80 -3.68 -4.69
N LYS A 33 -12.26 -3.22 -3.51
CA LYS A 33 -13.63 -2.69 -3.35
C LYS A 33 -13.91 -1.44 -4.16
N ASN A 34 -12.92 -0.57 -4.34
CA ASN A 34 -13.06 0.66 -5.12
C ASN A 34 -12.63 0.47 -6.58
N ASP A 35 -12.26 -0.75 -6.98
CA ASP A 35 -11.69 -1.10 -8.28
C ASP A 35 -10.51 -0.22 -8.73
N VAL A 36 -9.81 0.40 -7.78
CA VAL A 36 -8.69 1.30 -8.06
C VAL A 36 -7.40 0.52 -8.22
N GLN A 37 -6.52 1.01 -9.09
CA GLN A 37 -5.19 0.44 -9.24
C GLN A 37 -4.44 0.51 -7.91
N CYS A 38 -4.08 -0.67 -7.39
CA CYS A 38 -3.31 -0.74 -6.17
C CYS A 38 -1.84 -0.64 -6.57
N VAL A 39 -1.20 0.44 -6.18
CA VAL A 39 0.23 0.66 -6.41
C VAL A 39 0.89 0.67 -5.04
N TRP A 40 1.89 -0.17 -4.82
CA TRP A 40 2.71 -0.10 -3.62
C TRP A 40 3.88 0.79 -4.00
N GLY A 41 3.83 2.03 -3.52
CA GLY A 41 4.85 3.02 -3.84
C GLY A 41 6.24 2.46 -3.49
N GLN A 42 7.12 2.39 -4.48
CA GLN A 42 8.54 2.31 -4.19
C GLN A 42 8.92 3.66 -3.59
N LYS A 43 9.52 3.65 -2.37
CA LYS A 43 10.01 4.86 -1.73
C LYS A 43 10.87 5.61 -2.75
N ARG A 44 10.38 6.75 -3.25
CA ARG A 44 11.21 7.69 -4.00
C ARG A 44 12.35 8.01 -3.05
N LYS A 45 13.58 7.63 -3.39
CA LYS A 45 14.77 8.05 -2.64
C LYS A 45 14.65 9.58 -2.56
N ARG A 46 14.48 10.11 -1.35
CA ARG A 46 14.55 11.56 -1.16
C ARG A 46 15.91 11.96 -1.70
N GLY A 47 15.93 12.78 -2.75
CA GLY A 47 17.17 13.33 -3.27
C GLY A 47 17.92 14.04 -2.12
N PRO A 48 19.24 14.26 -2.28
CA PRO A 48 19.97 15.03 -1.29
C PRO A 48 19.25 16.36 -1.06
N LYS A 49 19.04 16.70 0.22
CA LYS A 49 18.55 18.04 0.59
C LYS A 49 19.57 19.05 0.07
N PRO A 50 19.15 20.12 -0.64
CA PRO A 50 20.02 21.26 -0.89
C PRO A 50 20.42 21.94 0.42
#